data_AF-A0A368BQU8-F1
#
_entry.id   AF-A0A368BQU8-F1
#
_cell.length_a   1.000
_cell.length_b   1.000
_cell.length_c   1.000
_cell.angle_alpha   90.00
_cell.angle_beta   90.00
_cell.angle_gamma   90.00
#
_symmetry.space_group_name_H-M   'P 1'
#
loop_
_entity.id
_entity.type
_entity.pdbx_description
1 polymer ?
#
loop_
_entity_poly.entity_id
_entity_poly.type
_entity_poly.pdbx_seq_one_letter_code
_entity_poly.pdbx_strand_id
1 'polypeptide(L)'
;MSIETIDKGLIDYQESHQEMLDLIKSTLRKSQIWHLEHFPVYTIGISEKFIKEDDNQTIPIIKTDRGGKITYHGPGQLVFYFMLDLKKMPFRPTDLTKTILNKTSQVFGSIDLDHDLNFTDPGIYIKEQKVASIGMRIKNNFSYHGISINYNTDLEAFNSINPCGLNIKACNLLEYININKEYLHNRLLQEYRELDK
;
A
#
# COMPACT_ATOMS: atom_id res chain seq x y z
N MET A 1 11.64 -19.36 5.10
CA MET A 1 12.57 -19.17 3.95
C MET A 1 12.36 -17.72 3.56
N SER A 2 13.27 -16.80 3.92
CA SER A 2 12.93 -15.35 3.93
C SER A 2 12.36 -14.88 2.60
N ILE A 3 11.26 -14.13 2.64
CA ILE A 3 10.62 -13.57 1.45
C ILE A 3 11.63 -12.66 0.71
N GLU A 4 11.71 -12.83 -0.61
CA GLU A 4 12.56 -12.02 -1.48
C GLU A 4 12.02 -10.59 -1.55
N THR A 5 12.92 -9.61 -1.53
CA THR A 5 12.56 -8.18 -1.63
C THR A 5 13.12 -7.61 -2.92
N ILE A 6 12.29 -6.85 -3.64
CA ILE A 6 12.66 -6.24 -4.93
C ILE A 6 12.45 -4.73 -4.85
N ASP A 7 13.52 -3.98 -5.09
CA ASP A 7 13.44 -2.54 -5.31
C ASP A 7 13.00 -2.25 -6.74
N LYS A 8 11.91 -1.51 -6.92
CA LYS A 8 11.47 -1.03 -8.24
C LYS A 8 11.76 0.46 -8.44
N GLY A 9 12.28 1.15 -7.43
CA GLY A 9 12.52 2.60 -7.48
C GLY A 9 11.23 3.38 -7.76
N LEU A 10 11.35 4.41 -8.60
CA LEU A 10 10.22 5.18 -9.11
C LEU A 10 9.74 4.55 -10.42
N ILE A 11 8.49 4.07 -10.44
CA ILE A 11 7.94 3.29 -11.57
C ILE A 11 6.52 3.73 -11.92
N ASP A 12 6.16 3.58 -13.19
CA ASP A 12 4.78 3.77 -13.64
C ASP A 12 3.83 2.73 -13.00
N TYR A 13 2.60 3.16 -12.71
CA TYR A 13 1.63 2.29 -12.06
C TYR A 13 1.20 1.14 -12.98
N GLN A 14 0.91 1.40 -14.25
CA GLN A 14 0.48 0.37 -15.19
C GLN A 14 1.60 -0.65 -15.44
N GLU A 15 2.85 -0.20 -15.56
CA GLU A 15 4.02 -1.07 -15.69
C GLU A 15 4.10 -2.05 -14.51
N SER A 16 4.13 -1.54 -13.27
CA SER A 16 4.21 -2.40 -12.09
C SER A 16 2.98 -3.32 -11.96
N HIS A 17 1.79 -2.83 -12.29
CA HIS A 17 0.56 -3.62 -12.24
C HIS A 17 0.58 -4.76 -13.26
N GLN A 18 1.07 -4.50 -14.48
CA GLN A 18 1.23 -5.53 -15.50
C GLN A 18 2.23 -6.60 -15.06
N GLU A 19 3.36 -6.19 -14.48
CA GLU A 19 4.32 -7.13 -13.90
C GLU A 19 3.69 -7.99 -12.79
N MET A 20 2.84 -7.41 -11.93
CA MET A 20 2.13 -8.18 -10.89
C MET A 20 1.24 -9.25 -11.52
N LEU A 21 0.47 -8.88 -12.55
CA LEU A 21 -0.42 -9.80 -13.26
C LEU A 21 0.35 -10.94 -13.93
N ASP A 22 1.53 -10.67 -14.48
CA ASP A 22 2.34 -11.68 -15.14
C ASP A 22 3.01 -12.62 -14.13
N LEU A 23 3.45 -12.11 -12.97
CA LEU A 23 3.90 -12.96 -11.86
C LEU A 23 2.78 -13.87 -11.36
N ILE A 24 1.55 -13.36 -11.23
CA ILE A 24 0.39 -14.17 -10.78
C ILE A 24 0.05 -15.28 -11.79
N LYS A 25 0.23 -15.05 -13.09
CA LYS A 25 0.02 -16.07 -14.14
C LYS A 25 1.13 -17.12 -14.16
N SER A 26 2.35 -16.76 -13.75
CA SER A 26 3.50 -17.66 -13.75
C SER A 26 3.31 -18.87 -12.83
N THR A 27 3.72 -20.05 -13.31
CA THR A 27 3.74 -21.30 -12.54
C THR A 27 4.92 -21.41 -11.59
N LEU A 28 5.99 -20.61 -11.82
CA LEU A 28 7.20 -20.57 -10.99
C LEU A 28 7.20 -19.41 -9.99
N ARG A 29 6.05 -18.78 -9.78
CA ARG A 29 5.92 -17.61 -8.90
C ARG A 29 6.37 -17.93 -7.48
N LYS A 30 7.19 -17.04 -6.92
CA LYS A 30 7.67 -17.08 -5.54
C LYS A 30 7.10 -15.90 -4.76
N SER A 31 7.00 -16.05 -3.45
CA SER A 31 6.63 -14.93 -2.59
C SER A 31 7.68 -13.83 -2.68
N GLN A 32 7.25 -12.61 -2.98
CA GLN A 32 8.08 -11.42 -3.10
C GLN A 32 7.41 -10.22 -2.43
N ILE A 33 8.22 -9.30 -1.94
CA ILE A 33 7.78 -7.97 -1.51
C ILE A 33 8.45 -6.95 -2.41
N TRP A 34 7.66 -6.17 -3.14
CA TRP A 34 8.19 -5.08 -3.94
C TRP A 34 8.10 -3.79 -3.12
N HIS A 35 9.14 -2.98 -3.15
CA HIS A 35 9.15 -1.66 -2.52
C HIS A 35 9.51 -0.61 -3.56
N LEU A 36 8.73 0.49 -3.59
CA LEU A 36 8.75 1.44 -4.70
C LEU A 36 8.04 2.74 -4.36
N GLU A 37 8.11 3.67 -5.32
CA GLU A 37 7.30 4.87 -5.40
C GLU A 37 6.64 4.92 -6.79
N HIS A 38 5.52 5.62 -6.90
CA HIS A 38 4.88 5.86 -8.19
C HIS A 38 5.03 7.31 -8.62
N PHE A 39 5.02 7.53 -9.93
CA PHE A 39 4.63 8.83 -10.48
C PHE A 39 3.19 9.18 -10.03
N PRO A 40 2.80 10.47 -10.00
CA PRO A 40 1.46 10.86 -9.61
C PRO A 40 0.38 10.08 -10.36
N VAL A 41 -0.51 9.40 -9.62
CA VAL A 41 -1.59 8.59 -10.19
C VAL A 41 -2.74 8.45 -9.21
N TYR A 42 -3.97 8.50 -9.72
CA TYR A 42 -5.15 8.07 -8.99
C TYR A 42 -5.49 6.64 -9.37
N THR A 43 -5.78 5.80 -8.36
CA THR A 43 -6.18 4.41 -8.61
C THR A 43 -7.55 4.16 -8.03
N ILE A 44 -8.46 3.56 -8.80
CA ILE A 44 -9.85 3.26 -8.40
C ILE A 44 -9.96 1.79 -8.05
N GLY A 45 -10.13 1.48 -6.76
CA GLY A 45 -10.40 0.11 -6.30
C GLY A 45 -11.85 -0.33 -6.53
N ILE A 46 -12.11 -1.62 -6.34
CA ILE A 46 -13.40 -2.27 -6.69
C ILE A 46 -14.60 -1.77 -5.89
N SER A 47 -14.38 -1.08 -4.76
CA SER A 47 -15.47 -0.55 -3.92
C SER A 47 -15.95 0.84 -4.38
N GLU A 48 -15.21 1.50 -5.27
CA GLU A 48 -15.61 2.77 -5.86
C GLU A 48 -16.43 2.55 -7.13
N LYS A 49 -17.61 3.17 -7.21
CA LYS A 49 -18.61 2.90 -8.25
C LYS A 49 -18.87 4.08 -9.17
N PHE A 50 -18.58 5.30 -8.71
CA PHE A 50 -19.04 6.51 -9.39
C PHE A 50 -17.94 7.25 -10.13
N ILE A 51 -16.69 7.02 -9.74
CA ILE A 51 -15.53 7.60 -10.41
C ILE A 51 -15.16 6.73 -11.60
N LYS A 52 -14.84 7.37 -12.73
CA LYS A 52 -14.42 6.71 -13.97
C LYS A 52 -12.93 6.95 -14.20
N GLU A 53 -12.33 6.03 -14.97
CA GLU A 53 -10.99 6.22 -15.51
C GLU A 53 -10.93 7.44 -16.42
N ASP A 54 -9.80 8.12 -16.41
CA ASP A 54 -9.53 9.29 -17.24
C ASP A 54 -8.01 9.52 -17.34
N ASP A 55 -7.45 9.17 -18.49
CA ASP A 55 -6.01 9.31 -18.76
C ASP A 55 -5.66 10.67 -19.38
N ASN A 56 -6.64 11.55 -19.62
CA ASN A 56 -6.40 12.88 -20.21
C ASN A 56 -6.13 13.95 -19.16
N GLN A 57 -6.21 13.62 -17.88
CA GLN A 57 -5.92 14.54 -16.79
C GLN A 57 -4.41 14.68 -16.59
N THR A 58 -4.01 15.76 -15.91
CA THR A 58 -2.62 15.96 -15.49
C THR A 58 -2.11 14.81 -14.62
N ILE A 59 -3.00 14.19 -13.83
CA ILE A 59 -2.73 12.98 -13.05
C ILE A 59 -3.68 11.90 -13.57
N PRO A 60 -3.17 10.79 -14.14
CA PRO A 60 -4.02 9.75 -14.71
C PRO A 60 -4.89 9.10 -13.64
N ILE A 61 -6.14 8.76 -14.01
CA ILE A 61 -7.08 8.03 -13.16
C ILE A 61 -7.27 6.62 -13.71
N ILE A 62 -6.75 5.64 -13.00
CA ILE A 62 -6.64 4.25 -13.47
C ILE A 62 -7.52 3.33 -12.63
N LYS A 63 -8.33 2.50 -13.29
CA LYS A 63 -9.10 1.46 -12.60
C LYS A 63 -8.24 0.24 -12.29
N THR A 64 -8.43 -0.32 -11.10
CA THR A 64 -7.67 -1.47 -10.59
C THR A 64 -8.61 -2.47 -9.92
N ASP A 65 -8.13 -3.70 -9.75
CA ASP A 65 -8.87 -4.78 -9.10
C ASP A 65 -8.56 -4.92 -7.60
N ARG A 66 -7.79 -3.99 -7.03
CA ARG A 66 -7.53 -3.93 -5.57
C ARG A 66 -8.81 -3.65 -4.79
N GLY A 67 -8.84 -4.12 -3.55
CA GLY A 67 -9.84 -3.70 -2.57
C GLY A 67 -9.79 -2.19 -2.28
N GLY A 68 -10.89 -1.68 -1.71
CA GLY A 68 -11.01 -0.27 -1.31
C GLY A 68 -11.56 0.62 -2.41
N LYS A 69 -11.62 1.92 -2.10
CA LYS A 69 -12.11 2.98 -2.99
C LYS A 69 -10.96 3.60 -3.78
N ILE A 70 -11.16 4.81 -4.30
CA ILE A 70 -10.11 5.61 -4.93
C ILE A 70 -9.01 6.00 -3.91
N THR A 71 -7.76 6.09 -4.36
CA THR A 71 -6.62 6.64 -3.61
C THR A 71 -5.65 7.34 -4.56
N TYR A 72 -4.72 8.13 -4.01
CA TYR A 72 -3.60 8.72 -4.72
C TYR A 72 -2.27 8.03 -4.35
N HIS A 73 -1.39 7.92 -5.35
CA HIS A 73 0.02 7.60 -5.18
C HIS A 73 0.87 8.67 -5.87
N GLY A 74 2.06 8.92 -5.33
CA GLY A 74 3.00 9.87 -5.90
C GLY A 74 4.35 9.85 -5.18
N PRO A 75 5.34 10.62 -5.66
CA PRO A 75 6.65 10.72 -5.02
C PRO A 75 6.55 11.13 -3.55
N GLY A 76 7.43 10.57 -2.72
CA GLY A 76 7.40 10.74 -1.27
C GLY A 76 6.44 9.79 -0.54
N GLN A 77 5.69 8.94 -1.26
CA GLN A 77 4.88 7.88 -0.68
C GLN A 77 5.62 6.54 -0.75
N LEU A 78 5.85 5.88 0.38
CA LEU A 78 6.43 4.54 0.39
C LEU A 78 5.36 3.52 0.03
N VAL A 79 5.55 2.76 -1.04
CA VAL A 79 4.61 1.71 -1.47
C VAL A 79 5.29 0.35 -1.32
N PHE A 80 4.58 -0.59 -0.70
CA PHE A 80 5.00 -1.99 -0.59
C PHE A 80 3.93 -2.90 -1.18
N TYR A 81 4.26 -3.68 -2.19
CA TYR A 81 3.37 -4.70 -2.77
C TYR A 81 3.73 -6.10 -2.28
N PHE A 82 2.73 -6.83 -1.79
CA PHE A 82 2.90 -8.15 -1.19
C PHE A 82 2.45 -9.23 -2.15
N MET A 83 3.40 -9.69 -2.97
CA MET A 83 3.23 -10.77 -3.95
C MET A 83 3.42 -12.12 -3.25
N LEU A 84 2.45 -12.58 -2.45
CA LEU A 84 2.64 -13.72 -1.54
C LEU A 84 1.87 -14.97 -1.95
N ASP A 85 2.54 -16.13 -1.91
CA ASP A 85 1.88 -17.44 -1.94
C ASP A 85 1.26 -17.74 -0.57
N LEU A 86 -0.04 -17.47 -0.45
CA LEU A 86 -0.76 -17.54 0.82
C LEU A 86 -0.88 -18.96 1.38
N LYS A 87 -0.64 -20.00 0.55
CA LYS A 87 -0.57 -21.39 1.04
C LYS A 87 0.67 -21.65 1.90
N LYS A 88 1.69 -20.79 1.78
CA LYS A 88 2.95 -20.88 2.52
C LYS A 88 3.04 -19.91 3.69
N MET A 89 2.03 -19.07 3.87
CA MET A 89 1.99 -18.11 4.98
C MET A 89 1.41 -18.77 6.24
N PRO A 90 1.88 -18.40 7.44
CA PRO A 90 1.41 -18.95 8.72
C PRO A 90 0.04 -18.41 9.16
N PHE A 91 -0.61 -17.60 8.32
CA PHE A 91 -1.91 -16.97 8.60
C PHE A 91 -2.91 -17.24 7.46
N ARG A 92 -4.20 -17.12 7.76
CA ARG A 92 -5.26 -17.35 6.77
C ARG A 92 -5.29 -16.21 5.75
N PRO A 93 -5.68 -16.45 4.49
CA PRO A 93 -5.84 -15.40 3.48
C PRO A 93 -6.69 -14.20 3.94
N THR A 94 -7.72 -14.45 4.76
CA THR A 94 -8.59 -13.41 5.33
C THR A 94 -7.91 -12.50 6.35
N ASP A 95 -6.82 -12.96 6.96
CA ASP A 95 -6.09 -12.24 8.00
C ASP A 95 -4.99 -11.33 7.39
N LEU A 96 -4.69 -11.47 6.08
CA LEU A 96 -3.60 -10.76 5.39
C LEU A 96 -3.57 -9.25 5.67
N THR A 97 -4.68 -8.55 5.45
CA THR A 97 -4.76 -7.10 5.67
C THR A 97 -4.47 -6.74 7.13
N LYS A 98 -5.01 -7.50 8.08
CA LYS A 98 -4.76 -7.30 9.51
C LYS A 98 -3.29 -7.56 9.87
N THR A 99 -2.70 -8.60 9.30
CA THR A 99 -1.28 -8.93 9.49
C THR A 99 -0.36 -7.81 9.00
N ILE A 100 -0.59 -7.29 7.78
CA ILE A 100 0.22 -6.18 7.25
C ILE A 100 0.07 -4.94 8.14
N LEU A 101 -1.16 -4.54 8.47
CA LEU A 101 -1.41 -3.37 9.32
C LEU A 101 -0.74 -3.48 10.69
N ASN A 102 -0.84 -4.64 11.34
CA ASN A 102 -0.20 -4.87 12.63
C ASN A 102 1.34 -4.79 12.53
N LYS A 103 1.95 -5.34 11.48
CA LYS A 103 3.40 -5.26 11.27
C LYS A 103 3.87 -3.83 11.02
N THR A 104 3.15 -3.07 10.21
CA THR A 104 3.44 -1.64 10.02
C THR A 104 3.29 -0.87 11.35
N SER A 105 2.24 -1.17 12.11
CA SER A 105 1.98 -0.59 13.44
C SER A 105 3.08 -0.90 14.45
N GLN A 106 3.63 -2.12 14.44
CA GLN A 106 4.79 -2.48 15.28
C GLN A 106 6.01 -1.62 14.97
N VAL A 107 6.29 -1.36 13.69
CA VAL A 107 7.40 -0.46 13.31
C VAL A 107 7.12 0.96 13.78
N PHE A 108 5.91 1.47 13.58
CA PHE A 108 5.52 2.81 14.04
C PHE A 108 5.60 2.95 15.56
N GLY A 109 5.15 1.95 16.32
CA GLY A 109 5.28 1.93 17.77
C GLY A 109 6.73 1.88 18.23
N SER A 110 7.60 1.18 17.50
CA SER A 110 9.04 1.10 17.84
C SER A 110 9.83 2.38 17.59
N ILE A 111 9.24 3.36 16.91
CA ILE A 111 9.81 4.70 16.70
C ILE A 111 9.03 5.77 17.48
N ASP A 112 8.25 5.36 18.49
CA ASP A 112 7.44 6.22 19.36
C ASP A 112 6.44 7.11 18.60
N LEU A 113 5.92 6.64 17.46
CA LEU A 113 4.87 7.32 16.71
C LEU A 113 3.50 6.89 17.23
N ASP A 114 2.75 7.83 17.81
CA ASP A 114 1.37 7.61 18.27
C ASP A 114 0.41 7.49 17.07
N HIS A 115 -0.33 6.39 16.98
CA HIS A 115 -1.16 6.05 15.83
C HIS A 115 -2.26 5.02 16.16
N ASP A 116 -3.30 4.99 15.33
CA ASP A 116 -4.42 4.07 15.44
C ASP A 116 -4.55 3.18 14.20
N LEU A 117 -4.94 1.92 14.41
CA LEU A 117 -5.39 1.02 13.36
C LEU A 117 -6.91 1.13 13.19
N ASN A 118 -7.35 1.33 11.95
CA ASN A 118 -8.78 1.22 11.60
C ASN A 118 -8.97 0.01 10.68
N PHE A 119 -9.87 -0.90 11.03
CA PHE A 119 -10.20 -2.08 10.21
C PHE A 119 -11.54 -1.93 9.47
N THR A 120 -12.35 -0.93 9.81
CA THR A 120 -13.61 -0.61 9.11
C THR A 120 -13.34 0.20 7.84
N ASP A 121 -12.46 1.20 7.94
CA ASP A 121 -11.78 1.81 6.79
C ASP A 121 -10.28 1.48 6.87
N PRO A 122 -9.87 0.31 6.34
CA PRO A 122 -8.53 -0.26 6.49
C PRO A 122 -7.40 0.75 6.27
N GLY A 123 -6.57 0.93 7.28
CA GLY A 123 -5.42 1.84 7.23
C GLY A 123 -4.84 2.14 8.60
N ILE A 124 -3.86 3.05 8.60
CA ILE A 124 -3.23 3.60 9.81
C ILE A 124 -3.48 5.10 9.85
N TYR A 125 -3.79 5.60 11.05
CA TYR A 125 -4.22 6.98 11.26
C TYR A 125 -3.41 7.64 12.36
N ILE A 126 -3.17 8.94 12.22
CA ILE A 126 -2.58 9.80 13.25
C ILE A 126 -3.52 10.98 13.41
N LYS A 127 -4.03 11.19 14.63
CA LYS A 127 -5.02 12.25 14.93
C LYS A 127 -6.19 12.27 13.93
N GLU A 128 -6.81 11.10 13.72
CA GLU A 128 -7.93 10.88 12.78
C GLU A 128 -7.61 11.11 11.29
N GLN A 129 -6.36 11.41 10.93
CA GLN A 129 -5.91 11.58 9.54
C GLN A 129 -5.19 10.33 9.06
N LYS A 130 -5.48 9.88 7.83
CA LYS A 130 -4.91 8.66 7.27
C LYS A 130 -3.46 8.88 6.87
N VAL A 131 -2.53 8.15 7.49
CA VAL A 131 -1.11 8.15 7.14
C VAL A 131 -0.74 6.95 6.25
N ALA A 132 -1.48 5.84 6.35
CA ALA A 132 -1.28 4.69 5.49
C ALA A 132 -2.60 4.11 4.96
N SER A 133 -2.64 3.84 3.66
CA SER A 133 -3.74 3.19 2.96
C SER A 133 -3.37 1.76 2.62
N ILE A 134 -4.30 0.82 2.74
CA ILE A 134 -4.07 -0.57 2.35
C ILE A 134 -5.19 -1.07 1.42
N GLY A 135 -4.80 -1.72 0.33
CA GLY A 135 -5.71 -2.34 -0.63
C GLY A 135 -5.06 -3.59 -1.18
N MET A 136 -5.62 -4.75 -0.85
CA MET A 136 -5.12 -6.05 -1.30
C MET A 136 -6.04 -6.67 -2.34
N ARG A 137 -5.49 -7.58 -3.15
CA ARG A 137 -6.26 -8.52 -3.95
C ARG A 137 -5.69 -9.91 -3.78
N ILE A 138 -6.57 -10.91 -3.78
CA ILE A 138 -6.21 -12.33 -3.72
C ILE A 138 -6.79 -13.02 -4.95
N LYS A 139 -5.94 -13.71 -5.71
CA LYS A 139 -6.31 -14.50 -6.88
C LYS A 139 -5.49 -15.80 -6.88
N ASN A 140 -6.16 -16.94 -7.02
CA ASN A 140 -5.50 -18.26 -7.06
C ASN A 140 -4.56 -18.53 -5.86
N ASN A 141 -4.98 -18.14 -4.65
CA ASN A 141 -4.20 -18.19 -3.40
C ASN A 141 -2.90 -17.35 -3.41
N PHE A 142 -2.80 -16.39 -4.31
CA PHE A 142 -1.68 -15.45 -4.38
C PHE A 142 -2.19 -14.03 -4.11
N SER A 143 -1.51 -13.28 -3.25
CA SER A 143 -1.83 -11.87 -3.02
C SER A 143 -1.04 -10.93 -3.93
N TYR A 144 -1.55 -9.72 -4.11
CA TYR A 144 -0.89 -8.60 -4.78
C TYR A 144 -1.58 -7.29 -4.40
N HIS A 145 -1.03 -6.17 -4.89
CA HIS A 145 -1.20 -4.84 -4.31
C HIS A 145 -0.65 -4.80 -2.88
N GLY A 146 -1.06 -3.84 -2.06
CA GLY A 146 -0.33 -3.61 -0.83
C GLY A 146 -0.73 -2.40 -0.01
N ILE A 147 0.27 -1.87 0.69
CA ILE A 147 0.16 -0.72 1.58
C ILE A 147 0.97 0.45 1.01
N SER A 148 0.41 1.65 1.13
CA SER A 148 1.10 2.89 0.83
C SER A 148 1.14 3.78 2.08
N ILE A 149 2.30 4.35 2.38
CA ILE A 149 2.56 5.17 3.57
C ILE A 149 2.98 6.57 3.10
N ASN A 150 2.23 7.58 3.51
CA ASN A 150 2.51 8.98 3.22
C ASN A 150 3.69 9.44 4.08
N TYR A 151 4.91 9.38 3.54
CA TYR A 151 6.10 9.83 4.26
C TYR A 151 6.25 11.35 4.13
N ASN A 152 6.36 11.82 2.88
CA ASN A 152 6.40 13.23 2.50
C ASN A 152 5.79 13.42 1.10
N THR A 153 4.55 12.98 0.97
CA THR A 153 3.77 12.93 -0.28
C THR A 153 3.08 14.27 -0.52
N ASP A 154 2.88 14.65 -1.78
CA ASP A 154 1.98 15.75 -2.12
C ASP A 154 0.53 15.35 -1.84
N LEU A 155 -0.02 15.87 -0.75
CA LEU A 155 -1.37 15.54 -0.29
C LEU A 155 -2.44 16.48 -0.85
N GLU A 156 -2.10 17.49 -1.64
CA GLU A 156 -3.12 18.30 -2.32
C GLU A 156 -3.94 17.41 -3.27
N ALA A 157 -3.24 16.57 -4.05
CA ALA A 157 -3.86 15.57 -4.92
C ALA A 157 -4.71 14.58 -4.12
N PHE A 158 -4.18 14.00 -3.03
CA PHE A 158 -4.94 13.06 -2.19
C PHE A 158 -6.23 13.68 -1.65
N ASN A 159 -6.11 14.87 -1.06
CA ASN A 159 -7.23 15.55 -0.38
C ASN A 159 -8.23 16.18 -1.37
N SER A 160 -7.87 16.31 -2.64
CA SER A 160 -8.82 16.72 -3.70
C SER A 160 -9.83 15.62 -4.05
N ILE A 161 -9.52 14.37 -3.72
CA ILE A 161 -10.42 13.24 -3.91
C ILE A 161 -11.41 13.19 -2.75
N ASN A 162 -12.70 13.07 -3.06
CA ASN A 162 -13.72 12.78 -2.07
C ASN A 162 -14.26 11.35 -2.25
N PRO A 163 -13.64 10.31 -1.65
CA PRO A 163 -14.15 8.96 -1.74
C PRO A 163 -15.55 8.92 -1.13
N CYS A 164 -16.56 8.55 -1.91
CA CYS A 164 -17.97 8.71 -1.53
C CYS A 164 -18.25 8.20 -0.10
N GLY A 165 -18.68 9.09 0.79
CA GLY A 165 -19.12 8.77 2.15
C GLY A 165 -18.03 8.68 3.23
N LEU A 166 -16.78 9.04 2.94
CA LEU A 166 -15.71 9.14 3.95
C LEU A 166 -15.01 10.49 3.82
N ASN A 167 -15.21 11.38 4.80
CA ASN A 167 -14.51 12.67 4.86
C ASN A 167 -13.19 12.52 5.60
N ILE A 168 -12.28 11.71 5.05
CA ILE A 168 -10.99 11.40 5.67
C ILE A 168 -9.89 12.18 4.96
N LYS A 169 -9.15 12.97 5.73
CA LYS A 169 -7.94 13.64 5.24
C LYS A 169 -6.74 12.72 5.35
N ALA A 170 -5.82 12.83 4.41
CA ALA A 170 -4.49 12.26 4.58
C ALA A 170 -3.58 13.22 5.36
N CYS A 171 -2.58 12.67 6.02
CA CYS A 171 -1.46 13.41 6.59
C CYS A 171 -0.13 12.74 6.24
N ASN A 172 0.96 13.49 6.31
CA ASN A 172 2.30 12.96 6.16
C ASN A 172 2.90 12.57 7.50
N LEU A 173 3.69 11.50 7.50
CA LEU A 173 4.40 11.01 8.66
C LEU A 173 5.36 12.06 9.23
N LEU A 174 6.03 12.84 8.35
CA LEU A 174 6.96 13.90 8.77
C LEU A 174 6.31 15.07 9.52
N GLU A 175 4.98 15.20 9.52
CA GLU A 175 4.28 16.19 10.35
C GLU A 175 4.33 15.84 11.84
N TYR A 176 4.57 14.56 12.17
CA TYR A 176 4.47 14.03 13.53
C TYR A 176 5.79 13.47 14.08
N ILE A 177 6.75 13.14 13.21
CA ILE A 177 8.04 12.61 13.63
C ILE A 177 9.16 13.01 12.65
N ASN A 178 10.31 13.37 13.20
CA ASN A 178 11.53 13.60 12.41
C ASN A 178 12.31 12.28 12.29
N ILE A 179 12.16 11.59 11.18
CA ILE A 179 12.79 10.29 10.93
C ILE A 179 13.40 10.24 9.52
N ASN A 180 14.55 9.57 9.39
CA ASN A 180 15.16 9.35 8.09
C ASN A 180 14.35 8.34 7.25
N LYS A 181 14.07 8.68 5.99
CA LYS A 181 13.29 7.86 5.05
C LYS A 181 13.85 6.45 4.89
N GLU A 182 15.16 6.34 4.66
CA GLU A 182 15.84 5.06 4.43
C GLU A 182 15.81 4.19 5.69
N TYR A 183 16.02 4.79 6.87
CA TYR A 183 15.89 4.10 8.14
C TYR A 183 14.48 3.51 8.33
N LEU A 184 13.44 4.33 8.15
CA LEU A 184 12.05 3.88 8.25
C LEU A 184 11.74 2.77 7.22
N HIS A 185 12.13 2.99 5.97
CA HIS A 185 11.97 2.03 4.88
C HIS A 185 12.59 0.67 5.22
N ASN A 186 13.84 0.66 5.70
CA ASN A 186 14.55 -0.57 6.04
C ASN A 186 13.93 -1.29 7.24
N ARG A 187 13.45 -0.55 8.26
CA ARG A 187 12.71 -1.13 9.39
C ARG A 187 11.40 -1.79 8.95
N LEU A 188 10.63 -1.14 8.08
CA LEU A 188 9.41 -1.70 7.49
C LEU A 188 9.70 -2.95 6.67
N LEU A 189 10.70 -2.89 5.79
CA LEU A 189 11.06 -4.02 4.94
C LEU A 189 11.55 -5.21 5.77
N GLN A 190 12.35 -4.97 6.81
CA GLN A 190 12.78 -5.99 7.76
C GLN A 190 11.57 -6.66 8.42
N GLU A 191 10.61 -5.89 8.93
CA GLU A 191 9.42 -6.43 9.59
C GLU A 191 8.54 -7.26 8.62
N TYR A 192 8.41 -6.80 7.36
CA TYR A 192 7.63 -7.52 6.35
C TYR A 192 8.30 -8.82 5.87
N ARG A 193 9.63 -8.92 5.88
CA ARG A 193 10.34 -10.17 5.52
C ARG A 193 10.05 -11.32 6.48
N GLU A 194 9.53 -11.01 7.65
CA GLU A 194 9.16 -11.95 8.71
C GLU A 194 7.69 -12.40 8.59
N LEU A 195 7.00 -12.13 7.47
CA LEU A 195 5.61 -12.55 7.23
C LEU A 195 5.46 -14.08 7.09
N ASP A 196 6.54 -14.81 6.79
CA ASP A 196 6.53 -16.26 6.66
C ASP A 196 6.88 -17.01 7.96
N LYS A 197 7.08 -16.27 9.06
CA LYS A 197 7.37 -16.80 10.40
C LYS A 197 6.16 -16.69 11.32
#